data_AF-A0A916DW35-F1
#
_entry.id   AF-A0A916DW35-F1
#
_cell.length_a   1.000
_cell.length_b   1.000
_cell.length_c   1.000
_cell.angle_alpha   90.00
_cell.angle_beta   90.00
_cell.angle_gamma   90.00
#
_symmetry.space_group_name_H-M   'P 1'
#
loop_
_entity.id
_entity.type
_entity.pdbx_description
1 polymer ?
#
loop_
_entity_poly.entity_id
_entity_poly.type
_entity_poly.pdbx_seq_one_letter_code
_entity_poly.pdbx_strand_id
1 'polypeptide(L)'
;MRGILIVVLCLLVEVTFCQVVTFNKRMKLGCGNTILTGLEVTDFCYYVTGIARDSITCQLGALFTRYDSLGNLLFYTINIGYQIDT
;
A
#
# COMPACT_ATOMS: atom_id res chain seq x y z
N MET A 1 -16.42 37.93 -16.38
CA MET A 1 -16.42 37.51 -14.95
C MET A 1 -16.95 36.09 -14.73
N ARG A 2 -18.05 35.67 -15.38
CA ARG A 2 -18.59 34.28 -15.26
C ARG A 2 -17.63 33.16 -15.69
N GLY A 3 -16.93 33.30 -16.81
CA GLY A 3 -15.99 32.27 -17.29
C GLY A 3 -14.77 32.06 -16.38
N ILE A 4 -14.26 33.15 -15.79
CA ILE A 4 -13.14 33.11 -14.83
C ILE A 4 -13.55 32.33 -13.58
N LEU A 5 -14.79 32.52 -13.11
CA LEU A 5 -15.30 31.80 -11.94
C LEU A 5 -15.35 30.29 -12.18
N ILE A 6 -15.74 29.85 -13.39
CA ILE A 6 -15.81 28.42 -13.76
C ILE A 6 -14.40 27.82 -13.80
N VAL A 7 -13.43 28.51 -14.41
CA VAL A 7 -12.04 28.04 -14.47
C VAL A 7 -11.43 27.92 -13.08
N VAL A 8 -11.66 28.91 -12.21
CA VAL A 8 -11.21 28.86 -10.80
C VAL A 8 -11.88 27.71 -10.05
N LEU A 9 -13.18 27.47 -10.28
CA LEU A 9 -13.89 26.34 -9.68
C LEU A 9 -13.31 24.99 -10.13
N CYS A 10 -13.02 24.82 -11.42
CA CYS A 10 -12.40 23.61 -11.96
C CYS A 10 -11.00 23.37 -11.39
N LEU A 11 -10.16 24.42 -11.30
CA LEU A 11 -8.83 24.30 -10.72
C LEU A 11 -8.87 23.96 -9.22
N LEU A 12 -9.84 24.49 -8.47
CA LEU A 12 -10.01 24.16 -7.05
C LEU A 12 -10.42 22.69 -6.85
N VAL A 13 -11.25 22.15 -7.74
CA VAL A 13 -11.68 20.74 -7.71
C VAL A 13 -10.49 19.80 -7.96
N GLU A 14 -9.61 20.10 -8.91
CA GLU A 14 -8.43 19.28 -9.20
C GLU A 14 -7.42 19.25 -8.03
N VAL A 15 -7.23 20.38 -7.35
CA VAL A 15 -6.34 20.44 -6.17
C VAL A 15 -6.82 19.55 -5.04
N THR A 16 -8.13 19.37 -4.85
CA THR A 16 -8.69 18.45 -3.83
C THR A 16 -8.46 16.97 -4.14
N PHE A 17 -8.33 16.58 -5.42
CA PHE A 17 -8.13 15.17 -5.80
C PHE A 17 -6.65 14.78 -5.89
N CYS A 18 -5.74 15.74 -6.04
CA CYS A 18 -4.30 15.50 -6.14
C CYS A 18 -3.56 15.46 -4.80
N GLN A 19 -4.25 15.45 -3.67
CA GLN A 19 -3.57 15.41 -2.37
C GLN A 19 -2.99 14.02 -2.11
N VAL A 20 -1.66 13.89 -2.20
CA VAL A 20 -0.94 12.69 -1.77
C VAL A 20 -1.16 12.51 -0.27
N VAL A 21 -2.05 11.60 0.09
CA VAL A 21 -2.33 11.28 1.48
C VAL A 21 -1.14 10.48 2.01
N THR A 22 -0.21 11.16 2.68
CA THR A 22 0.89 10.49 3.36
C THR A 22 0.32 9.79 4.59
N PHE A 23 0.16 8.47 4.53
CA PHE A 23 -0.33 7.70 5.66
C PHE A 23 0.84 7.23 6.54
N ASN A 24 0.64 7.21 7.85
CA ASN A 24 1.59 6.68 8.83
C ASN A 24 0.85 5.68 9.73
N LYS A 25 0.71 4.44 9.24
CA LYS A 25 0.08 3.34 9.98
C LYS A 25 1.11 2.26 10.25
N ARG A 26 1.17 1.82 11.51
CA ARG A 26 1.94 0.63 11.89
C ARG A 26 1.04 -0.58 11.77
N MET A 27 1.54 -1.62 11.10
CA MET A 27 0.81 -2.86 10.91
C MET A 27 1.73 -4.04 11.22
N LYS A 28 1.15 -5.12 11.74
CA LYS A 28 1.85 -6.36 12.02
C LYS A 28 1.29 -7.43 11.07
N LEU A 29 2.15 -7.96 10.21
CA LEU A 29 1.80 -9.00 9.25
C LEU A 29 2.47 -10.31 9.67
N GLY A 30 1.66 -11.31 9.97
CA GLY A 30 2.16 -12.61 10.41
C GLY A 30 2.70 -12.61 11.85
N CYS A 31 3.60 -13.55 12.14
CA CYS A 31 4.20 -13.70 13.46
C CYS A 31 5.62 -13.11 13.53
N GLY A 32 5.84 -12.11 14.38
CA GLY A 32 7.16 -11.48 14.52
C GLY A 32 7.46 -10.42 13.45
N ASN A 33 8.67 -10.47 12.89
CA ASN A 33 9.19 -9.41 12.02
C ASN A 33 8.76 -9.61 10.56
N THR A 34 8.55 -8.48 9.88
CA THR A 34 8.26 -8.39 8.46
C THR A 34 9.33 -7.52 7.81
N ILE A 35 9.90 -7.98 6.70
CA ILE A 35 10.87 -7.22 5.91
C ILE A 35 10.23 -6.96 4.55
N LEU A 36 10.08 -5.68 4.21
CA LEU A 36 9.55 -5.25 2.93
C LEU A 36 10.71 -5.09 1.94
N THR A 37 10.58 -5.64 0.75
CA THR A 37 11.64 -5.64 -0.28
C THR A 37 11.23 -4.90 -1.55
N GLY A 38 9.93 -4.70 -1.79
CA GLY A 38 9.43 -3.99 -2.96
C GLY A 38 8.14 -3.23 -2.65
N LEU A 39 7.99 -2.08 -3.30
CA LEU A 39 6.79 -1.24 -3.26
C LEU A 39 6.49 -0.80 -4.70
N GLU A 40 5.31 -1.14 -5.18
CA GLU A 40 4.78 -0.67 -6.46
C GLU A 40 3.58 0.24 -6.18
N VAL A 41 3.64 1.45 -6.74
CA VAL A 41 2.61 2.47 -6.55
C VAL A 41 1.75 2.55 -7.80
N THR A 42 0.43 2.58 -7.62
CA THR A 42 -0.55 2.81 -8.68
C THR A 42 -1.47 3.97 -8.27
N ASP A 43 -2.29 4.48 -9.20
CA ASP A 43 -3.21 5.60 -8.94
C ASP A 43 -4.22 5.31 -7.82
N PHE A 44 -4.50 4.04 -7.53
CA PHE A 44 -5.56 3.64 -6.59
C PHE A 44 -5.07 2.85 -5.38
N CYS A 45 -3.86 2.26 -5.44
CA CYS A 45 -3.37 1.37 -4.39
C CYS A 45 -1.85 1.20 -4.41
N TYR A 46 -1.35 0.67 -3.30
CA TYR A 46 0.05 0.29 -3.13
C TYR A 46 0.16 -1.23 -3.05
N TYR A 47 1.00 -1.82 -3.87
CA TYR A 47 1.39 -3.23 -3.76
C TYR A 47 2.74 -3.30 -3.07
N VAL A 48 2.86 -4.17 -2.08
CA VAL A 48 4.11 -4.35 -1.34
C VAL A 48 4.44 -5.83 -1.32
N THR A 49 5.70 -6.12 -1.61
CA THR A 49 6.27 -7.46 -1.56
C THR A 49 7.36 -7.51 -0.50
N GLY A 50 7.58 -8.70 0.06
CA GLY A 50 8.59 -8.87 1.09
C GLY A 50 8.69 -10.29 1.59
N ILE A 51 9.19 -10.42 2.80
CA ILE A 51 9.20 -11.67 3.57
C ILE A 51 8.56 -11.43 4.93
N ALA A 52 7.73 -12.38 5.33
CA ALA A 52 7.10 -12.41 6.64
C ALA A 52 7.05 -13.85 7.13
N ARG A 53 6.80 -14.04 8.42
CA ARG A 53 6.49 -15.37 8.96
C ARG A 53 4.99 -15.54 9.07
N ASP A 54 4.48 -16.67 8.62
CA ASP A 54 3.05 -17.01 8.72
C ASP A 54 2.53 -16.90 10.16
N SER A 55 1.26 -16.54 10.33
CA SER A 55 0.63 -16.36 11.64
C SER A 55 0.32 -17.68 12.34
N ILE A 56 0.15 -18.79 11.61
CA ILE A 56 -0.24 -20.09 12.17
C ILE A 56 0.99 -20.88 12.60
N THR A 57 1.95 -21.03 11.69
CA THR A 57 3.11 -21.91 11.83
C THR A 57 4.41 -21.18 12.13
N CYS A 58 4.42 -19.84 12.04
CA CYS A 58 5.61 -19.01 12.19
C CYS A 58 6.76 -19.32 11.21
N GLN A 59 6.45 -19.99 10.10
CA GLN A 59 7.40 -20.29 9.04
C GLN A 59 7.61 -19.08 8.14
N LEU A 60 8.86 -18.87 7.71
CA LEU A 60 9.23 -17.78 6.79
C LEU A 60 8.65 -18.06 5.40
N GLY A 61 8.05 -17.04 4.79
CA GLY A 61 7.52 -17.12 3.44
C GLY A 61 7.51 -15.76 2.73
N ALA A 62 7.17 -15.79 1.45
CA ALA A 62 7.03 -14.58 0.64
C ALA A 62 5.73 -13.85 1.00
N LEU A 63 5.84 -12.57 1.33
CA LEU A 63 4.73 -11.69 1.64
C LEU A 63 4.30 -10.94 0.38
N PHE A 64 3.01 -10.96 0.10
CA PHE A 64 2.35 -10.07 -0.85
C PHE A 64 1.22 -9.34 -0.15
N THR A 65 1.20 -8.02 -0.21
CA THR A 65 0.15 -7.21 0.42
C THR A 65 -0.25 -6.03 -0.45
N ARG A 66 -1.50 -5.59 -0.28
CA ARG A 66 -2.11 -4.49 -1.00
C ARG A 66 -2.76 -3.53 -0.02
N TYR A 67 -2.45 -2.24 -0.19
CA TYR A 67 -3.03 -1.14 0.59
C TYR A 67 -3.83 -0.22 -0.32
N ASP A 68 -4.89 0.39 0.21
CA ASP A 68 -5.53 1.53 -0.47
C ASP A 68 -4.67 2.79 -0.38
N SER A 69 -5.10 3.86 -1.06
CA SER A 69 -4.40 5.16 -1.06
C SER A 69 -4.29 5.82 0.32
N LEU A 70 -5.08 5.36 1.31
CA LEU A 70 -5.09 5.84 2.70
C LEU A 70 -4.27 4.95 3.66
N GLY A 71 -3.62 3.90 3.14
CA GLY A 71 -2.82 2.96 3.91
C GLY A 71 -3.63 1.91 4.66
N ASN A 72 -4.91 1.71 4.32
CA ASN A 72 -5.67 0.58 4.86
C ASN A 72 -5.28 -0.70 4.15
N LEU A 73 -5.09 -1.76 4.92
CA LEU A 73 -4.78 -3.09 4.41
C LEU A 73 -6.02 -3.65 3.73
N LEU A 74 -5.96 -3.84 2.41
CA LEU A 74 -7.04 -4.48 1.65
C LEU A 74 -6.86 -5.99 1.61
N PHE A 75 -5.63 -6.45 1.46
CA PHE A 75 -5.29 -7.86 1.32
C PHE A 75 -3.84 -8.13 1.72
N TYR A 76 -3.59 -9.32 2.28
CA TYR A 76 -2.24 -9.88 2.34
C TYR A 76 -2.27 -11.41 2.27
N THR A 77 -1.18 -11.98 1.78
CA THR A 77 -0.91 -13.42 1.80
C THR A 77 0.56 -13.68 2.11
N ILE A 78 0.83 -14.78 2.81
CA ILE A 78 2.17 -15.26 3.10
C ILE A 78 2.27 -16.65 2.50
N ASN A 79 3.06 -16.79 1.44
CA ASN A 79 3.21 -18.07 0.75
C ASN A 79 4.44 -18.81 1.28
N ILE A 80 4.19 -19.90 1.99
CA ILE A 80 5.21 -20.75 2.62
C ILE A 80 5.74 -21.71 1.55
N GLY A 81 7.04 -21.62 1.25
CA GLY A 81 7.69 -22.48 0.24
C GLY A 81 8.27 -21.74 -0.96
N TYR A 82 8.10 -20.41 -1.05
CA TYR A 82 8.84 -19.59 -2.01
C TYR A 82 10.22 -19.26 -1.44
N GLN A 83 11.25 -20.02 -1.85
CA GLN A 83 12.64 -19.65 -1.60
C GLN A 83 12.97 -18.46 -2.50
N ILE A 84 13.32 -17.34 -1.89
CA ILE A 84 13.98 -16.25 -2.59
C ILE A 84 15.46 -16.67 -2.67
N ASP A 85 15.87 -17.19 -3.82
CA ASP A 85 17.28 -17.41 -4.12
C ASP A 85 17.97 -16.03 -4.08
N THR A 86 18.72 -15.78 -3.01
CA THR A 86 19.60 -14.63 -2.83
C THR A 86 20.95 -14.87 -3.46
#